data_AF-A0A1J3IMH9-F1
#
_entry.id   AF-A0A1J3IMH9-F1
#
_cell.length_a   1.000
_cell.length_b   1.000
_cell.length_c   1.000
_cell.angle_alpha   90.00
_cell.angle_beta   90.00
_cell.angle_gamma   90.00
#
_symmetry.space_group_name_H-M   'P 1'
#
loop_
_entity.id
_entity.type
_entity.pdbx_description
1 polymer ?
#
loop_
_entity_poly.entity_id
_entity_poly.type
_entity_poly.pdbx_seq_one_letter_code
_entity_poly.pdbx_strand_id
1 'polypeptide(L)'
;LIKGKKRKDTVCIALADETCEEPKIRMNKVVRSNLRVRLGDVISVHQCPDVKYGKRVHILPVDDTVEGVTGNLFDAYLKPYFLEAYRPVRKGDLFLVRGGMRSVEFKVIETDP
;
A
#
# COMPACT_ATOMS: atom_id res chain seq x y z
N LEU A 1 3.24 5.51 11.28
CA LEU A 1 4.35 5.64 10.31
C LEU A 1 5.33 4.50 10.53
N ILE A 2 5.52 3.67 9.52
CA ILE A 2 6.50 2.59 9.56
C ILE A 2 7.69 3.03 8.72
N LYS A 3 8.91 3.00 9.29
CA LYS A 3 10.14 3.33 8.58
C LYS A 3 10.98 2.07 8.36
N GLY A 4 11.43 1.91 7.12
CA GLY A 4 12.25 0.81 6.66
C GLY A 4 13.63 1.29 6.21
N LYS A 5 14.22 0.55 5.27
CA LYS A 5 15.58 0.81 4.77
C LYS A 5 15.56 1.86 3.66
N LYS A 6 16.74 2.40 3.32
CA LYS A 6 16.92 3.35 2.20
C LYS A 6 15.96 4.55 2.24
N ARG A 7 15.69 5.06 3.45
CA ARG A 7 14.76 6.19 3.70
C ARG A 7 13.35 5.94 3.16
N LYS A 8 12.91 4.67 3.11
CA LYS A 8 11.54 4.32 2.74
C LYS A 8 10.66 4.23 3.97
N ASP A 9 9.46 4.75 3.83
CA ASP A 9 8.44 4.72 4.87
C ASP A 9 7.06 4.59 4.23
N THR A 10 6.11 4.04 5.00
CA THR A 10 4.70 3.93 4.59
C THR A 10 3.79 4.07 5.80
N VAL A 11 2.50 4.25 5.53
CA VAL A 11 1.44 4.38 6.54
C VAL A 11 0.56 3.13 6.45
N CYS A 12 0.29 2.51 7.60
CA CYS A 12 -0.56 1.34 7.71
C CYS A 12 -1.46 1.48 8.94
N ILE A 13 -2.56 0.73 8.95
CA ILE A 13 -3.40 0.54 10.13
C ILE A 13 -2.82 -0.63 10.92
N ALA A 14 -2.58 -0.43 12.21
CA ALA A 14 -2.14 -1.48 13.12
C ALA A 14 -3.36 -2.17 13.73
N LEU A 15 -3.35 -3.50 13.74
CA LEU A 15 -4.38 -4.34 14.36
C LEU A 15 -3.69 -5.25 15.38
N ALA A 16 -4.36 -5.49 16.51
CA ALA A 16 -3.90 -6.47 17.48
C ALA A 16 -3.97 -7.89 16.90
N ASP A 17 -2.94 -8.69 17.16
CA ASP A 17 -2.87 -10.10 16.78
C ASP A 17 -2.23 -10.87 17.93
N GLU A 18 -3.04 -11.64 18.66
CA GLU A 18 -2.60 -12.44 19.81
C GLU A 18 -1.60 -13.54 19.42
N THR A 19 -1.54 -13.90 18.14
CA THR A 19 -0.57 -14.89 17.62
C THR A 19 0.75 -14.27 17.19
N CYS A 20 0.89 -12.94 17.28
CA CYS A 20 2.14 -12.24 17.00
C CYS A 20 2.95 -12.07 18.28
N GLU A 21 4.19 -12.53 18.27
CA GLU A 21 5.11 -12.32 19.40
C GLU A 21 5.37 -10.81 19.60
N GLU A 22 5.51 -10.41 20.87
CA GLU A 22 5.68 -9.01 21.29
C GLU A 22 6.80 -8.23 20.54
N PRO A 23 8.01 -8.79 20.29
CA PRO A 23 9.05 -8.06 19.57
C PRO A 23 8.88 -8.09 18.04
N LYS A 24 7.78 -8.65 17.51
CA LYS A 24 7.56 -8.85 16.07
C LYS A 24 6.39 -8.04 15.54
N ILE A 25 6.41 -7.79 14.23
CA ILE A 25 5.29 -7.20 13.49
C ILE A 25 5.00 -8.05 12.25
N ARG A 26 3.71 -8.33 12.00
CA ARG A 26 3.26 -8.98 10.77
C ARG A 26 2.88 -7.93 9.74
N MET A 27 3.36 -8.12 8.52
CA MET A 27 2.98 -7.31 7.35
C MET A 27 3.11 -8.14 6.09
N ASN A 28 2.30 -7.84 5.07
CA ASN A 28 2.30 -8.60 3.83
C ASN A 28 3.54 -8.28 2.95
N LYS A 29 3.66 -9.00 1.82
CA LYS A 29 4.78 -8.80 0.87
C LYS A 29 4.83 -7.37 0.30
N VAL A 30 3.67 -6.75 0.03
CA VAL A 30 3.56 -5.40 -0.56
C VAL A 30 4.19 -4.35 0.37
N VAL A 31 3.80 -4.35 1.65
CA VAL A 31 4.35 -3.40 2.64
C VAL A 31 5.86 -3.58 2.80
N ARG A 32 6.35 -4.83 2.87
CA ARG A 32 7.80 -5.10 2.95
C ARG A 32 8.56 -4.59 1.72
N SER A 33 8.00 -4.76 0.52
CA SER A 33 8.58 -4.26 -0.72
C SER A 33 8.69 -2.73 -0.72
N ASN A 34 7.63 -2.03 -0.29
CA ASN A 34 7.63 -0.56 -0.18
C ASN A 34 8.69 -0.07 0.82
N LEU A 35 8.84 -0.75 1.95
CA LEU A 35 9.82 -0.45 3.00
C LEU A 35 11.25 -0.93 2.68
N ARG A 36 11.44 -1.70 1.60
CA ARG A 36 12.71 -2.32 1.20
C ARG A 36 13.32 -3.23 2.29
N VAL A 37 12.47 -4.03 2.93
CA VAL A 37 12.85 -4.97 4.00
C VAL A 37 12.51 -6.42 3.65
N ARG A 38 13.18 -7.36 4.31
CA ARG A 38 12.95 -8.81 4.25
C ARG A 38 12.40 -9.32 5.58
N LEU A 39 12.00 -10.60 5.62
CA LEU A 39 11.66 -11.24 6.90
C LEU A 39 12.89 -11.25 7.81
N GLY A 40 12.69 -10.92 9.09
CA GLY A 40 13.75 -10.79 10.08
C GLY A 40 14.46 -9.44 10.12
N ASP A 41 14.21 -8.55 9.15
CA ASP A 41 14.72 -7.18 9.23
C ASP A 41 14.01 -6.38 10.33
N VAL A 42 14.77 -5.51 11.00
CA VAL A 42 14.25 -4.56 11.98
C VAL A 42 13.72 -3.30 11.27
N ILE A 43 12.59 -2.79 11.75
CA ILE A 43 11.91 -1.58 11.30
C ILE A 43 11.61 -0.68 12.51
N SER A 44 11.25 0.58 12.29
CA SER A 44 10.71 1.43 13.35
C SER A 44 9.23 1.74 13.12
N VAL A 45 8.45 1.72 14.20
CA VAL A 45 7.03 2.07 14.19
C VAL A 45 6.83 3.30 15.05
N HIS A 46 6.13 4.29 14.49
CA HIS A 46 5.76 5.51 15.19
C HIS A 46 4.26 5.76 15.01
N GLN A 47 3.62 6.36 16.01
CA GLN A 47 2.29 6.92 15.83
C GLN A 47 2.31 7.98 14.71
N CYS A 48 1.20 8.12 13.99
CA CYS A 48 1.08 9.08 12.89
C CYS A 48 -0.34 9.67 12.92
N PRO A 49 -0.61 10.55 13.90
CA PRO A 49 -1.95 11.12 14.10
C PRO A 49 -2.34 12.12 13.01
N ASP A 50 -1.37 12.71 12.31
CA ASP A 50 -1.60 13.81 11.36
C ASP A 50 -2.03 13.37 9.95
N VAL A 51 -2.47 12.11 9.78
CA VAL A 51 -2.94 11.61 8.48
C VAL A 51 -4.32 12.21 8.17
N LYS A 52 -4.39 12.99 7.10
CA LYS A 52 -5.62 13.67 6.66
C LYS A 52 -6.38 12.83 5.65
N TYR A 53 -7.67 13.12 5.49
CA TYR A 53 -8.43 12.64 4.35
C TYR A 53 -7.90 13.28 3.07
N GLY A 54 -7.44 12.45 2.14
CA GLY A 54 -6.96 12.90 0.84
C GLY A 54 -8.11 13.44 0.00
N LYS A 55 -7.90 14.60 -0.64
CA LYS A 55 -8.84 15.18 -1.60
C LYS A 55 -8.71 14.52 -2.97
N ARG A 56 -7.47 14.20 -3.35
CA ARG A 56 -7.15 13.54 -4.62
C ARG A 56 -5.87 12.72 -4.50
N VAL A 57 -5.79 11.67 -5.32
CA VAL A 57 -4.61 10.84 -5.48
C VAL A 57 -4.39 10.58 -6.97
N HIS A 58 -3.13 10.65 -7.41
CA HIS A 58 -2.74 10.29 -8.76
C HIS A 58 -2.05 8.93 -8.73
N ILE A 59 -2.63 7.95 -9.43
CA ILE A 59 -2.20 6.57 -9.43
C ILE A 59 -2.03 6.12 -10.88
N LEU A 60 -0.89 5.51 -11.19
CA LEU A 60 -0.63 4.94 -12.52
C LEU A 60 -0.39 3.44 -12.40
N PRO A 61 -0.87 2.62 -13.36
CA PRO A 61 -0.51 1.22 -13.43
C PRO A 61 0.96 1.04 -13.81
N VAL A 62 1.53 -0.10 -13.43
CA VAL A 62 2.79 -0.59 -14.00
C VAL A 62 2.49 -1.22 -15.36
N ASP A 63 3.28 -0.85 -16.37
CA ASP A 63 3.09 -1.16 -17.79
C ASP A 63 2.96 -2.66 -18.08
N ASP A 64 3.85 -3.46 -17.51
CA ASP A 64 3.87 -4.92 -17.66
C ASP A 64 2.63 -5.62 -17.06
N THR A 65 1.93 -4.99 -16.13
CA THR A 65 0.74 -5.58 -15.46
C THR A 65 -0.59 -5.25 -16.15
N VAL A 66 -0.60 -4.32 -17.10
CA VAL A 66 -1.82 -3.91 -17.82
C VAL A 66 -1.91 -4.41 -19.26
N GLU A 67 -0.90 -5.14 -19.73
CA GLU A 67 -0.90 -5.69 -21.08
C GLU A 67 -2.12 -6.61 -21.31
N GLY A 68 -2.94 -6.27 -22.30
CA GLY A 68 -4.19 -6.99 -22.62
C GLY A 68 -5.32 -6.81 -21.61
N VAL A 69 -5.20 -5.90 -20.64
CA VAL A 69 -6.33 -5.46 -19.80
C VAL A 69 -7.18 -4.49 -20.61
N THR A 70 -8.47 -4.77 -20.72
CA THR A 70 -9.44 -3.91 -21.40
C THR A 70 -10.40 -3.29 -20.38
N GLY A 71 -10.98 -2.15 -20.73
CA GLY A 71 -11.94 -1.43 -19.89
C GLY A 71 -11.32 -0.42 -18.94
N ASN A 72 -12.16 0.12 -18.04
CA ASN A 72 -11.78 1.19 -17.13
C ASN A 72 -11.08 0.64 -15.87
N LEU A 73 -9.82 0.99 -15.67
CA LEU A 73 -9.02 0.55 -14.51
C LEU A 73 -9.56 1.06 -13.17
N PHE A 74 -10.18 2.24 -13.16
CA PHE A 74 -10.77 2.79 -11.95
C PHE A 74 -11.95 1.93 -11.50
N ASP A 75 -12.93 1.70 -12.37
CA ASP A 75 -14.14 0.95 -12.00
C ASP A 75 -13.85 -0.52 -11.70
N ALA A 76 -12.96 -1.16 -12.48
CA ALA A 76 -12.67 -2.58 -12.33
C ALA A 76 -11.71 -2.92 -11.18
N TYR A 77 -10.79 -2.01 -10.82
CA TYR A 77 -9.74 -2.28 -9.84
C TYR A 77 -9.73 -1.26 -8.69
N LEU A 78 -9.55 0.03 -8.98
CA LEU A 78 -9.29 1.01 -7.90
C LEU A 78 -10.52 1.26 -7.03
N LYS A 79 -11.70 1.38 -7.62
CA LYS A 79 -12.97 1.60 -6.91
C LYS A 79 -13.24 0.48 -5.91
N PRO A 80 -13.33 -0.81 -6.28
CA PRO A 80 -13.56 -1.87 -5.30
C PRO A 80 -12.42 -2.01 -4.28
N TYR A 81 -11.19 -1.62 -4.64
CA TYR A 81 -10.06 -1.65 -3.70
C TYR A 81 -10.16 -0.58 -2.60
N PHE A 82 -10.63 0.63 -2.94
CA PHE A 82 -10.69 1.77 -2.02
C PHE A 82 -12.07 2.04 -1.40
N LEU A 83 -13.15 1.52 -2.00
CA LEU A 83 -14.52 1.76 -1.54
C LEU A 83 -14.70 1.35 -0.07
N GLU A 84 -15.09 2.31 0.77
CA GLU A 84 -15.36 2.16 2.22
C GLU A 84 -14.23 1.56 3.06
N ALA A 85 -13.04 1.41 2.49
CA ALA A 85 -11.91 0.77 3.16
C ALA A 85 -11.00 1.77 3.90
N TYR A 86 -11.16 3.08 3.65
CA TYR A 86 -10.39 4.17 4.26
C TYR A 86 -8.87 3.89 4.33
N ARG A 87 -8.33 3.31 3.24
CA ARG A 87 -6.95 2.86 3.20
C ARG A 87 -6.00 4.06 3.24
N PRO A 88 -4.98 4.07 4.12
CA PRO A 88 -3.92 5.06 4.02
C PRO A 88 -3.13 4.87 2.72
N VAL A 89 -2.75 5.98 2.10
CA VAL A 89 -2.00 6.00 0.84
C VAL A 89 -0.74 6.84 1.03
N ARG A 90 0.38 6.42 0.46
CA ARG A 90 1.66 7.13 0.54
C ARG A 90 2.26 7.31 -0.85
N LYS A 91 2.70 8.52 -1.17
CA LYS A 91 3.41 8.81 -2.41
C LYS A 91 4.61 7.87 -2.59
N GLY A 92 4.68 7.25 -3.77
CA GLY A 92 5.73 6.33 -4.15
C GLY A 92 5.49 4.87 -3.78
N ASP A 93 4.43 4.55 -3.04
CA ASP A 93 4.05 3.16 -2.75
C ASP A 93 3.54 2.45 -3.99
N LEU A 94 3.86 1.16 -4.06
CA LEU A 94 3.29 0.19 -4.99
C LEU A 94 2.26 -0.66 -4.27
N PHE A 95 1.19 -1.03 -4.96
CA PHE A 95 0.18 -1.96 -4.44
C PHE A 95 -0.44 -2.77 -5.57
N LEU A 96 -0.82 -4.00 -5.23
CA LEU A 96 -1.43 -4.96 -6.16
C LEU A 96 -2.94 -5.01 -5.93
N VAL A 97 -3.72 -4.91 -7.00
CA VAL A 97 -5.18 -5.05 -6.96
C VAL A 97 -5.61 -6.21 -7.86
N ARG A 98 -6.53 -7.04 -7.36
CA ARG A 98 -7.13 -8.14 -8.12
C ARG A 98 -8.48 -7.72 -8.66
N GLY A 99 -8.72 -7.96 -9.96
CA GLY A 99 -9.98 -7.68 -10.64
C GLY A 99 -10.27 -8.78 -11.65
N GLY A 100 -11.41 -9.47 -11.50
CA GLY A 100 -11.74 -10.65 -12.31
C GLY A 100 -10.65 -11.73 -12.21
N MET A 101 -10.10 -12.14 -13.36
CA MET A 101 -9.04 -13.16 -13.45
C MET A 101 -7.61 -12.58 -13.49
N ARG A 102 -7.44 -11.26 -13.37
CA ARG A 102 -6.13 -10.60 -13.49
C ARG A 102 -5.78 -9.76 -12.27
N SER A 103 -4.49 -9.50 -12.11
CA SER A 103 -3.96 -8.60 -11.08
C SER A 103 -3.18 -7.48 -11.77
N VAL A 104 -3.38 -6.25 -11.31
CA VAL A 104 -2.68 -5.07 -11.81
C VAL A 104 -1.90 -4.44 -10.66
N GLU A 105 -0.64 -4.10 -10.91
CA GLU A 105 0.17 -3.34 -9.96
C GLU A 105 0.02 -1.85 -10.25
N PHE A 106 -0.14 -1.06 -9.20
CA PHE A 106 -0.33 0.38 -9.27
C PHE A 106 0.70 1.09 -8.42
N LYS A 107 1.14 2.25 -8.89
CA LYS A 107 2.03 3.15 -8.17
C LYS A 107 1.31 4.44 -7.83
N VAL A 108 1.41 4.85 -6.57
CA VAL A 108 0.99 6.18 -6.12
C VAL A 108 2.02 7.20 -6.60
N ILE A 109 1.62 8.06 -7.52
CA ILE A 109 2.50 9.11 -8.07
C ILE A 109 2.44 10.36 -7.21
N GLU A 110 1.25 10.75 -6.78
CA GLU A 110 1.03 11.96 -5.98
C GLU A 110 -0.18 11.80 -5.05
N THR A 111 -0.17 12.49 -3.91
CA THR A 111 -1.30 12.62 -2.98
C THR A 111 -1.50 14.09 -2.65
N ASP A 112 -2.73 14.50 -2.35
CA ASP A 112 -3.04 15.86 -1.91
C ASP A 112 -4.25 15.88 -0.96
N PRO A 113 -4.06 16.36 0.27
CA PRO A 113 -2.83 16.17 1.06
C PRO A 113 -2.53 14.66 1.23
#